data_AF-A0A953LXK6-F1
#
_entry.id   AF-A0A953LXK6-F1
#
_cell.length_a   1.000
_cell.length_b   1.000
_cell.length_c   1.000
_cell.angle_alpha   90.00
_cell.angle_beta   90.00
_cell.angle_gamma   90.00
#
_symmetry.space_group_name_H-M   'P 1'
#
loop_
_entity.id
_entity.type
_entity.pdbx_description
1 polymer ?
#
loop_
_entity_poly.entity_id
_entity_poly.type
_entity_poly.pdbx_seq_one_letter_code
_entity_poly.pdbx_strand_id
1 'polypeptide(L)'
;MKTKRWRGMPALFSALAAIVFLVSCGGGGGSSSGSVSSDTVVSGVVSKGPVSGATVNGYAIEDGAKGRQLGTATTGQDGSFSMNVGSYSGAMLLEASGGSYMDEATGQNMPMGSMLFRAAAGNVSGSSSMSLTPPTGMAVQYMNGNYSGQMMSTANQVMGSVFGVSDIIGTKPKEVQTASKAGQENETYYGLMLASLSQFASTTNSNVSSIMQDFLSAMTTNNTQMLNYYTSMMSQSFTDFTTGPRNMTGMTFSSGMMSTSGITGMMGGSGGTAGNTMGGGI
;
A
#
# COMPACT_ATOMS: atom_id res chain seq x y z
N MET A 1 -48.34 -73.34 47.50
CA MET A 1 -47.79 -72.50 48.59
C MET A 1 -46.51 -73.15 49.12
N LYS A 2 -45.48 -72.35 49.42
CA LYS A 2 -44.08 -72.73 49.76
C LYS A 2 -43.24 -73.19 48.56
N THR A 3 -42.42 -72.26 48.07
CA THR A 3 -40.94 -72.24 48.15
C THR A 3 -40.24 -73.09 47.08
N LYS A 4 -39.45 -72.45 46.23
CA LYS A 4 -38.17 -73.03 45.80
C LYS A 4 -37.12 -71.94 45.67
N ARG A 5 -36.12 -72.09 46.54
CA ARG A 5 -34.85 -71.38 46.58
C ARG A 5 -33.90 -72.00 45.55
N TRP A 6 -32.78 -71.29 45.41
CA TRP A 6 -31.45 -71.69 44.94
C TRP A 6 -31.13 -71.37 43.47
N ARG A 7 -30.26 -70.37 43.22
CA ARG A 7 -28.80 -70.23 43.52
C ARG A 7 -27.96 -71.01 42.52
N GLY A 8 -27.07 -70.31 41.83
CA GLY A 8 -25.82 -70.88 41.32
C GLY A 8 -25.47 -70.49 39.89
N MET A 9 -24.78 -69.36 39.73
CA MET A 9 -23.67 -69.21 38.75
C MET A 9 -22.60 -70.29 39.06
N PRO A 10 -21.64 -70.68 38.17
CA PRO A 10 -20.88 -69.79 37.26
C PRO A 10 -20.25 -70.48 35.99
N ALA A 11 -19.31 -69.75 35.37
CA ALA A 11 -18.16 -70.19 34.55
C ALA A 11 -18.46 -70.64 33.10
N LEU A 12 -18.02 -69.94 32.03
CA LEU A 12 -16.69 -69.45 31.62
C LEU A 12 -15.75 -70.60 31.23
N PHE A 13 -15.56 -70.80 29.92
CA PHE A 13 -14.53 -71.53 29.13
C PHE A 13 -15.23 -71.89 27.79
N SER A 14 -14.71 -71.79 26.57
CA SER A 14 -13.51 -71.20 25.97
C SER A 14 -13.69 -71.38 24.44
N ALA A 15 -13.30 -70.35 23.68
CA ALA A 15 -12.80 -70.38 22.29
C ALA A 15 -13.46 -71.30 21.23
N LEU A 16 -14.04 -70.68 20.19
CA LEU A 16 -13.92 -71.18 18.81
C LEU A 16 -14.04 -70.05 17.76
N ALA A 17 -12.92 -69.82 17.09
CA ALA A 17 -12.68 -69.36 15.71
C ALA A 17 -13.72 -68.46 14.99
N ALA A 18 -13.28 -67.23 14.67
CA ALA A 18 -13.70 -66.55 13.44
C ALA A 18 -12.46 -65.89 12.79
N ILE A 19 -12.05 -66.48 11.67
CA ILE A 19 -11.03 -66.00 10.75
C ILE A 19 -11.65 -64.87 9.91
N VAL A 20 -11.07 -63.68 9.94
CA VAL A 20 -11.26 -62.66 8.91
C VAL A 20 -9.89 -62.23 8.42
N PHE A 21 -9.45 -62.88 7.33
CA PHE A 21 -8.42 -62.35 6.45
C PHE A 21 -9.10 -61.41 5.46
N LEU A 22 -8.87 -60.11 5.59
CA LEU A 22 -8.79 -59.23 4.44
C LEU A 22 -7.57 -58.32 4.61
N VAL A 23 -6.57 -58.63 3.79
CA VAL A 23 -5.38 -57.84 3.51
C VAL A 23 -5.77 -56.49 2.91
N SER A 24 -5.31 -55.41 3.54
CA SER A 24 -5.05 -54.14 2.86
C SER A 24 -3.76 -53.58 3.43
N CYS A 25 -2.66 -53.92 2.78
CA CYS A 25 -1.37 -53.28 2.97
C CYS A 25 -1.06 -52.56 1.66
N GLY A 26 -1.53 -51.32 1.56
CA GLY A 26 -1.13 -50.37 0.53
C GLY A 26 -0.26 -49.30 1.18
N GLY A 27 1.05 -49.47 1.09
CA GLY A 27 2.02 -48.44 1.48
C GLY A 27 1.93 -47.26 0.50
N GLY A 28 1.62 -46.08 1.02
CA GLY A 28 1.67 -44.81 0.30
C GLY A 28 2.65 -43.88 1.00
N GLY A 29 3.72 -43.51 0.30
CA GLY A 29 4.83 -42.74 0.83
C GLY A 29 4.38 -41.44 1.50
N GLY A 30 4.98 -41.16 2.67
CA GLY A 30 4.98 -39.84 3.26
C GLY A 30 5.67 -38.89 2.28
N SER A 31 4.88 -38.25 1.44
CA SER A 31 5.32 -37.03 0.79
C SER A 31 5.47 -36.04 1.93
N SER A 32 6.72 -35.74 2.31
CA SER A 32 7.00 -34.44 2.87
C SER A 32 6.43 -33.46 1.87
N SER A 33 5.26 -32.90 2.17
CA SER A 33 4.89 -31.59 1.67
C SER A 33 6.00 -30.68 2.15
N GLY A 34 7.10 -30.64 1.39
CA GLY A 34 7.99 -29.52 1.41
C GLY A 34 7.05 -28.37 1.17
N SER A 35 6.87 -27.55 2.19
CA SER A 35 6.21 -26.27 2.07
C SER A 35 6.91 -25.61 0.89
N VAL A 36 6.30 -25.66 -0.29
CA VAL A 36 6.69 -24.82 -1.39
C VAL A 36 6.50 -23.44 -0.81
N SER A 37 7.61 -22.83 -0.39
CA SER A 37 7.62 -21.43 -0.02
C SER A 37 7.08 -20.73 -1.26
N SER A 38 5.82 -20.34 -1.21
CA SER A 38 5.18 -19.66 -2.32
C SER A 38 6.02 -18.44 -2.61
N ASP A 39 6.50 -18.31 -3.85
CA ASP A 39 7.21 -17.12 -4.29
C ASP A 39 6.41 -15.87 -3.91
N THR A 40 7.11 -14.87 -3.42
CA THR A 40 6.55 -13.55 -3.17
C THR A 40 6.41 -12.82 -4.49
N VAL A 41 5.20 -12.40 -4.81
CA VAL A 41 4.85 -11.62 -6.00
C VAL A 41 4.35 -10.26 -5.55
N VAL A 42 5.06 -9.22 -5.97
CA VAL A 42 4.69 -7.83 -5.76
C VAL A 42 4.03 -7.32 -7.03
N SER A 43 2.75 -6.98 -6.93
CA SER A 43 1.98 -6.39 -8.02
C SER A 43 1.56 -4.98 -7.65
N GLY A 44 1.11 -4.19 -8.62
CA GLY A 44 0.72 -2.83 -8.33
C GLY A 44 0.45 -2.01 -9.57
N VAL A 45 0.41 -0.70 -9.38
CA VAL A 45 0.29 0.28 -10.45
C VAL A 45 1.27 1.42 -10.23
N VAL A 46 1.80 2.00 -11.31
CA VAL A 46 2.46 3.31 -11.27
C VAL A 46 1.48 4.33 -11.83
N SER A 47 1.11 5.34 -11.04
CA SER A 47 0.01 6.25 -11.39
C SER A 47 0.24 7.72 -11.01
N LYS A 48 0.14 8.57 -12.03
CA LYS A 48 -0.13 10.01 -12.07
C LYS A 48 -1.05 10.25 -13.29
N GLY A 49 -2.02 9.36 -13.44
CA GLY A 49 -2.45 8.79 -14.71
C GLY A 49 -1.71 7.46 -14.93
N PRO A 50 -2.33 6.41 -15.52
CA PRO A 50 -1.65 5.15 -15.79
C PRO A 50 -0.31 5.37 -16.51
N VAL A 51 0.81 5.02 -15.87
CA VAL A 51 2.14 5.22 -16.45
C VAL A 51 2.53 3.99 -17.26
N SER A 52 2.60 4.12 -18.58
CA SER A 52 2.98 3.03 -19.47
C SER A 52 4.48 2.98 -19.74
N GLY A 53 5.06 1.77 -19.75
CA GLY A 53 6.46 1.54 -20.13
C GLY A 53 7.49 2.00 -19.10
N ALA A 54 7.10 2.22 -17.85
CA ALA A 54 8.04 2.52 -16.77
C ALA A 54 8.74 1.25 -16.29
N THR A 55 10.03 1.36 -16.00
CA THR A 55 10.80 0.31 -15.34
C THR A 55 10.65 0.45 -13.84
N VAL A 56 10.11 -0.59 -13.20
CA VAL A 56 9.94 -0.71 -11.74
C VAL A 56 11.03 -1.61 -11.20
N ASN A 57 11.87 -1.09 -10.31
CA ASN A 57 12.90 -1.84 -9.61
C ASN A 57 12.52 -2.01 -8.14
N GLY A 58 12.64 -3.23 -7.64
CA GLY A 58 12.37 -3.55 -6.23
C GLY A 58 13.67 -3.83 -5.49
N TYR A 59 13.85 -3.20 -4.32
CA TYR A 59 15.03 -3.31 -3.49
C TYR A 59 14.67 -3.82 -2.10
N ALA A 60 15.51 -4.69 -1.54
CA ALA A 60 15.45 -5.03 -0.13
C ALA A 60 15.84 -3.81 0.71
N ILE A 61 15.28 -3.70 1.90
CA ILE A 61 15.82 -2.82 2.94
C ILE A 61 16.67 -3.64 3.89
N GLU A 62 17.92 -3.22 4.04
CA GLU A 62 18.95 -3.85 4.86
C GLU A 62 19.47 -2.80 5.83
N ASP A 63 19.44 -3.09 7.13
CA ASP A 63 19.85 -2.16 8.20
C ASP A 63 19.22 -0.77 8.11
N GLY A 64 17.96 -0.70 7.67
CA GLY A 64 17.21 0.55 7.54
C GLY A 64 17.59 1.40 6.32
N ALA A 65 18.39 0.88 5.39
CA ALA A 65 18.79 1.53 4.15
C ALA A 65 18.42 0.69 2.92
N LYS A 66 18.41 1.33 1.74
CA LYS A 66 18.23 0.63 0.45
C LYS A 66 19.41 -0.33 0.23
N GLY A 67 19.11 -1.63 0.16
CA GLY A 67 20.06 -2.70 -0.08
C GLY A 67 20.02 -3.23 -1.52
N ARG A 68 20.24 -4.54 -1.67
CA ARG A 68 20.30 -5.20 -2.98
C ARG A 68 18.97 -5.13 -3.76
N GLN A 69 19.07 -5.16 -5.08
CA GLN A 69 17.90 -5.31 -5.95
C GLN A 69 17.37 -6.76 -5.89
N LEU A 70 16.06 -6.89 -5.78
CA LEU A 70 15.33 -8.16 -5.70
C LEU A 70 14.70 -8.55 -7.03
N GLY A 71 14.29 -7.56 -7.83
CA GLY A 71 13.64 -7.80 -9.11
C GLY A 71 13.43 -6.53 -9.91
N THR A 72 12.92 -6.73 -11.13
CA THR A 72 12.52 -5.65 -12.05
C THR A 72 11.27 -6.06 -12.82
N ALA A 73 10.45 -5.07 -13.19
CA ALA A 73 9.25 -5.24 -14.00
C ALA A 73 9.06 -4.01 -14.90
N THR A 74 8.27 -4.15 -15.97
CA THR A 74 7.87 -3.02 -16.82
C THR A 74 6.37 -2.84 -16.72
N THR A 75 5.89 -1.59 -16.64
CA THR A 75 4.46 -1.32 -16.55
C THR A 75 3.73 -1.50 -17.87
N GLY A 76 2.51 -2.04 -17.80
CA GLY A 76 1.56 -2.13 -18.92
C GLY A 76 0.95 -0.79 -19.30
N GLN A 77 0.02 -0.78 -20.27
CA GLN A 77 -0.69 0.44 -20.70
C GLN A 77 -1.56 1.04 -19.61
N ASP A 78 -2.10 0.20 -18.72
CA ASP A 78 -2.89 0.57 -17.55
C ASP A 78 -2.00 0.90 -16.32
N GLY A 79 -0.69 1.01 -16.51
CA GLY A 79 0.26 1.27 -15.45
C GLY A 79 0.52 0.10 -14.51
N SER A 80 -0.10 -1.07 -14.76
CA SER A 80 0.05 -2.25 -13.92
C SER A 80 1.44 -2.88 -14.07
N PHE A 81 1.95 -3.46 -12.99
CA PHE A 81 3.16 -4.29 -13.02
C PHE A 81 3.00 -5.51 -12.12
N SER A 82 3.83 -6.53 -12.37
CA SER A 82 3.98 -7.71 -11.52
C SER A 82 5.45 -8.13 -11.50
N MET A 83 5.98 -8.33 -10.30
CA MET A 83 7.38 -8.66 -10.04
C MET A 83 7.45 -9.85 -9.09
N ASN A 84 8.06 -10.95 -9.53
CA ASN A 84 8.40 -12.06 -8.65
C ASN A 84 9.76 -11.76 -7.99
N VAL A 85 9.81 -11.83 -6.65
CA VAL A 85 11.02 -11.57 -5.84
C VAL A 85 11.51 -12.83 -5.11
N GLY A 86 11.11 -14.00 -5.60
CA GLY A 86 11.45 -15.32 -5.06
C GLY A 86 10.93 -15.50 -3.64
N SER A 87 11.70 -16.16 -2.79
CA SER A 87 11.34 -16.39 -1.39
C SER A 87 11.53 -15.17 -0.48
N TYR A 88 11.71 -13.96 -1.03
CA TYR A 88 11.94 -12.76 -0.23
C TYR A 88 10.72 -12.43 0.63
N SER A 89 10.95 -12.12 1.90
CA SER A 89 9.95 -11.55 2.80
C SER A 89 10.62 -10.50 3.68
N GLY A 90 10.07 -9.28 3.72
CA GLY A 90 10.67 -8.19 4.48
C GLY A 90 10.30 -6.80 3.97
N ALA A 91 10.99 -5.79 4.49
CA ALA A 91 10.77 -4.40 4.11
C ALA A 91 11.34 -4.10 2.72
N MET A 92 10.55 -3.45 1.87
CA MET A 92 10.89 -3.26 0.47
C MET A 92 10.72 -1.80 0.05
N LEU A 93 11.59 -1.34 -0.85
CA LEU A 93 11.46 -0.08 -1.59
C LEU A 93 11.29 -0.38 -3.07
N LEU A 94 10.25 0.18 -3.68
CA LEU A 94 10.06 0.20 -5.12
C LEU A 94 10.42 1.57 -5.69
N GLU A 95 11.10 1.59 -6.83
CA GLU A 95 11.41 2.80 -7.60
C GLU A 95 10.99 2.59 -9.06
N ALA A 96 10.14 3.47 -9.60
CA ALA A 96 9.71 3.48 -11.00
C ALA A 96 10.24 4.70 -11.74
N SER A 97 10.82 4.46 -12.91
CA SER A 97 11.43 5.48 -13.77
C SER A 97 11.15 5.19 -15.25
N GLY A 98 11.25 6.23 -16.08
CA GLY A 98 10.91 6.13 -17.51
C GLY A 98 9.41 6.00 -17.77
N GLY A 99 9.03 5.74 -19.02
CA GLY A 99 7.62 5.67 -19.42
C GLY A 99 6.95 7.04 -19.62
N SER A 100 5.65 7.00 -19.91
CA SER A 100 4.80 8.17 -20.11
C SER A 100 3.38 7.93 -19.60
N TYR A 101 2.67 9.00 -19.32
CA TYR A 101 1.28 8.95 -18.85
C TYR A 101 0.45 10.05 -19.51
N MET A 102 -0.86 9.82 -19.58
CA MET A 102 -1.81 10.87 -19.95
C MET A 102 -2.08 11.75 -18.73
N ASP A 103 -1.77 13.04 -18.84
CA ASP A 103 -2.06 14.00 -17.78
C ASP A 103 -3.57 14.24 -17.66
N GLU A 104 -4.10 14.08 -16.45
CA GLU A 104 -5.53 14.02 -16.19
C GLU A 104 -6.22 15.39 -16.38
N ALA A 105 -5.54 16.50 -16.11
CA ALA A 105 -6.09 17.84 -16.30
C ALA A 105 -5.95 18.34 -17.75
N THR A 106 -4.80 18.12 -18.39
CA THR A 106 -4.51 18.72 -19.72
C THR A 106 -4.77 17.79 -20.90
N GLY A 107 -4.66 16.48 -20.69
CA GLY A 107 -4.88 15.48 -21.72
C GLY A 107 -3.73 15.35 -22.68
N GLN A 108 -2.57 15.83 -22.26
CA GLN A 108 -1.33 15.67 -22.98
C GLN A 108 -0.62 14.42 -22.49
N ASN A 109 0.02 13.72 -23.41
CA ASN A 109 0.92 12.64 -23.05
C ASN A 109 2.22 13.25 -22.51
N MET A 110 2.50 13.00 -21.23
CA MET A 110 3.65 13.54 -20.51
C MET A 110 4.68 12.43 -20.31
N PRO A 111 5.96 12.64 -20.72
CA PRO A 111 7.02 11.73 -20.35
C PRO A 111 7.30 11.84 -18.85
N MET A 112 7.66 10.73 -18.19
CA MET A 112 8.16 10.82 -16.82
C MET A 112 9.48 11.60 -16.73
N GLY A 113 10.27 11.63 -17.79
CA GLY A 113 11.56 12.32 -17.81
C GLY A 113 12.47 11.82 -16.67
N SER A 114 12.93 12.74 -15.83
CA SER A 114 13.73 12.44 -14.64
C SER A 114 12.90 12.20 -13.37
N MET A 115 11.57 12.17 -13.46
CA MET A 115 10.71 11.86 -12.31
C MET A 115 10.92 10.42 -11.87
N LEU A 116 10.89 10.22 -10.56
CA LEU A 116 11.07 8.93 -9.92
C LEU A 116 9.93 8.70 -8.94
N PHE A 117 9.02 7.79 -9.26
CA PHE A 117 7.97 7.39 -8.34
C PHE A 117 8.50 6.32 -7.39
N ARG A 118 8.16 6.44 -6.11
CA ARG A 118 8.68 5.56 -5.06
C ARG A 118 7.54 5.10 -4.15
N ALA A 119 7.69 3.92 -3.59
CA ALA A 119 6.82 3.41 -2.53
C ALA A 119 7.63 2.47 -1.63
N ALA A 120 7.41 2.51 -0.31
CA ALA A 120 8.07 1.62 0.62
C ALA A 120 7.06 0.99 1.59
N ALA A 121 7.24 -0.31 1.85
CA ALA A 121 6.39 -1.10 2.74
C ALA A 121 7.26 -1.90 3.73
N GLY A 122 6.88 -1.90 5.00
CA GLY A 122 7.67 -2.52 6.08
C GLY A 122 7.65 -4.05 6.06
N ASN A 123 6.69 -4.65 5.34
CA ASN A 123 6.63 -6.08 5.13
C ASN A 123 5.95 -6.37 3.80
N VAL A 124 6.62 -7.16 2.96
CA VAL A 124 6.13 -7.72 1.71
C VAL A 124 6.32 -9.22 1.81
N SER A 125 5.27 -10.00 1.58
CA SER A 125 5.31 -11.47 1.57
C SER A 125 4.14 -12.03 0.75
N GLY A 126 4.33 -13.21 0.14
CA GLY A 126 3.30 -13.85 -0.68
C GLY A 126 2.80 -12.92 -1.80
N SER A 127 1.49 -12.76 -1.94
CA SER A 127 0.90 -11.80 -2.87
C SER A 127 0.71 -10.44 -2.20
N SER A 128 1.53 -9.46 -2.59
CA SER A 128 1.48 -8.08 -2.07
C SER A 128 1.14 -7.08 -3.17
N SER A 129 0.43 -6.01 -2.81
CA SER A 129 0.05 -4.91 -3.72
C SER A 129 0.72 -3.60 -3.28
N MET A 130 1.38 -2.90 -4.20
CA MET A 130 2.01 -1.60 -3.94
C MET A 130 1.78 -0.63 -5.09
N SER A 131 1.05 0.46 -4.82
CA SER A 131 0.87 1.58 -5.73
C SER A 131 2.06 2.54 -5.63
N LEU A 132 2.59 2.97 -6.77
CA LEU A 132 3.61 4.01 -6.87
C LEU A 132 2.95 5.28 -7.42
N THR A 133 2.81 6.27 -6.55
CA THR A 133 2.10 7.52 -6.82
C THR A 133 2.85 8.71 -6.20
N PRO A 134 2.50 9.96 -6.53
CA PRO A 134 3.07 11.13 -5.86
C PRO A 134 2.99 11.08 -4.31
N PRO A 135 1.87 10.73 -3.66
CA PRO A 135 1.81 10.57 -2.19
C PRO A 135 2.77 9.51 -1.63
N THR A 136 2.92 8.36 -2.27
CA THR A 136 3.87 7.32 -1.79
C THR A 136 5.31 7.78 -1.98
N GLY A 137 5.58 8.57 -3.02
CA GLY A 137 6.86 9.23 -3.22
C GLY A 137 7.17 10.26 -2.14
N MET A 138 6.17 11.03 -1.70
CA MET A 138 6.30 11.93 -0.55
C MET A 138 6.54 11.16 0.74
N ALA A 139 5.87 10.02 0.96
CA ALA A 139 6.11 9.18 2.13
C ALA A 139 7.57 8.71 2.18
N VAL A 140 8.12 8.23 1.06
CA VAL A 140 9.53 7.84 0.96
C VAL A 140 10.47 9.02 1.21
N GLN A 141 10.16 10.21 0.70
CA GLN A 141 10.96 11.41 0.98
C GLN A 141 10.89 11.82 2.46
N TYR A 142 9.72 11.70 3.09
CA TYR A 142 9.52 11.96 4.51
C TYR A 142 10.33 11.02 5.41
N MET A 143 10.58 9.78 4.97
CA MET A 143 11.48 8.84 5.66
C MET A 143 12.93 9.35 5.71
N ASN A 144 13.33 10.26 4.80
CA ASN A 144 14.65 10.88 4.75
C ASN A 144 15.82 9.87 4.87
N GLY A 145 15.70 8.73 4.19
CA GLY A 145 16.70 7.65 4.20
C GLY A 145 16.61 6.66 5.37
N ASN A 146 15.75 6.89 6.37
CA ASN A 146 15.46 5.93 7.43
C ASN A 146 14.29 5.02 7.04
N TYR A 147 14.60 3.84 6.51
CA TYR A 147 13.64 2.85 6.06
C TYR A 147 13.30 1.80 7.14
N SER A 148 13.34 2.14 8.43
CA SER A 148 12.82 1.23 9.46
C SER A 148 11.33 0.93 9.26
N GLY A 149 10.88 -0.28 9.60
CA GLY A 149 9.48 -0.67 9.42
C GLY A 149 8.48 0.28 10.14
N GLN A 150 8.88 0.81 11.29
CA GLN A 150 8.10 1.83 12.01
C GLN A 150 8.04 3.15 11.23
N MET A 151 9.17 3.65 10.73
CA MET A 151 9.20 4.89 9.93
C MET A 151 8.40 4.75 8.63
N MET A 152 8.45 3.58 7.98
CA MET A 152 7.62 3.30 6.82
C MET A 152 6.13 3.38 7.14
N SER A 153 5.69 2.71 8.22
CA SER A 153 4.31 2.75 8.68
C SER A 153 3.86 4.17 8.99
N THR A 154 4.66 4.92 9.77
CA THR A 154 4.37 6.31 10.13
C THR A 154 4.29 7.21 8.91
N ALA A 155 5.26 7.16 8.00
CA ALA A 155 5.26 8.02 6.82
C ALA A 155 4.07 7.74 5.89
N ASN A 156 3.73 6.45 5.69
CA ASN A 156 2.58 6.07 4.89
C ASN A 156 1.26 6.53 5.53
N GLN A 157 1.13 6.44 6.86
CA GLN A 157 -0.04 6.92 7.61
C GLN A 157 -0.17 8.44 7.57
N VAL A 158 0.95 9.16 7.76
CA VAL A 158 0.98 10.64 7.69
C VAL A 158 0.53 11.09 6.30
N MET A 159 1.14 10.56 5.24
CA MET A 159 0.76 10.94 3.88
C MET A 159 -0.66 10.48 3.52
N GLY A 160 -1.07 9.29 3.98
CA GLY A 160 -2.45 8.84 3.79
C GLY A 160 -3.47 9.80 4.40
N SER A 161 -3.24 10.27 5.61
CA SER A 161 -4.13 11.22 6.27
C SER A 161 -4.07 12.62 5.64
N VAL A 162 -2.89 13.07 5.22
CA VAL A 162 -2.72 14.35 4.51
C VAL A 162 -3.50 14.35 3.20
N PHE A 163 -3.48 13.26 2.45
CA PHE A 163 -4.17 13.18 1.16
C PHE A 163 -5.59 12.60 1.23
N GLY A 164 -6.09 12.27 2.42
CA GLY A 164 -7.42 11.67 2.61
C GLY A 164 -7.56 10.24 2.08
N VAL A 165 -6.44 9.52 1.91
CA VAL A 165 -6.39 8.13 1.42
C VAL A 165 -5.90 7.23 2.54
N SER A 166 -6.77 6.36 3.07
CA SER A 166 -6.47 5.51 4.23
C SER A 166 -5.25 4.60 4.04
N ASP A 167 -5.09 4.05 2.84
CA ASP A 167 -3.95 3.22 2.47
C ASP A 167 -3.42 3.61 1.09
N ILE A 168 -2.40 4.47 1.07
CA ILE A 168 -1.75 4.92 -0.17
C ILE A 168 -0.91 3.84 -0.85
N ILE A 169 -0.55 2.76 -0.14
CA ILE A 169 0.28 1.68 -0.69
C ILE A 169 -0.60 0.60 -1.30
N GLY A 170 -1.60 0.09 -0.58
CA GLY A 170 -2.44 -1.01 -1.05
C GLY A 170 -3.59 -0.58 -1.97
N THR A 171 -4.09 0.65 -1.84
CA THR A 171 -5.19 1.15 -2.68
C THR A 171 -4.68 1.47 -4.08
N LYS A 172 -5.32 0.91 -5.11
CA LYS A 172 -5.03 1.21 -6.51
C LYS A 172 -5.87 2.41 -6.96
N PRO A 173 -5.28 3.56 -7.34
CA PRO A 173 -6.04 4.68 -7.84
C PRO A 173 -6.79 4.30 -9.11
N LYS A 174 -8.07 4.65 -9.18
CA LYS A 174 -8.88 4.44 -10.38
C LYS A 174 -8.60 5.52 -11.42
N GLU A 175 -8.58 5.14 -12.69
CA GLU A 175 -8.47 6.10 -13.78
C GLU A 175 -9.76 6.94 -13.91
N VAL A 176 -9.61 8.26 -13.77
CA VAL A 176 -10.73 9.21 -13.71
C VAL A 176 -11.31 9.62 -15.07
N GLN A 177 -10.64 9.22 -16.15
CA GLN A 177 -11.06 9.45 -17.54
C GLN A 177 -11.89 8.27 -18.10
N THR A 178 -12.28 7.34 -17.24
CA THR A 178 -13.18 6.25 -17.59
C THR A 178 -14.50 6.42 -16.83
N ALA A 179 -15.62 6.06 -17.47
CA ALA A 179 -16.93 6.12 -16.82
C ALA A 179 -16.95 5.18 -15.60
N SER A 180 -17.06 5.71 -14.38
CA SER A 180 -17.02 4.89 -13.15
C SER A 180 -18.42 4.49 -12.69
N LYS A 181 -18.60 3.20 -12.37
CA LYS A 181 -19.77 2.62 -11.68
C LYS A 181 -19.55 2.62 -10.15
N ALA A 182 -20.65 2.64 -9.40
CA ALA A 182 -20.72 2.68 -7.93
C ALA A 182 -19.93 1.57 -7.22
N GLY A 183 -19.45 1.84 -5.99
CA GLY A 183 -18.87 0.84 -5.07
C GLY A 183 -17.35 0.86 -4.86
N GLN A 184 -16.63 1.86 -5.39
CA GLN A 184 -15.16 2.01 -5.25
C GLN A 184 -14.79 3.44 -4.86
N GLU A 185 -15.35 3.91 -3.74
CA GLU A 185 -15.23 5.31 -3.33
C GLU A 185 -13.77 5.68 -3.01
N ASN A 186 -13.00 4.81 -2.35
CA ASN A 186 -11.61 5.11 -1.98
C ASN A 186 -10.68 5.09 -3.19
N GLU A 187 -10.78 4.10 -4.08
CA GLU A 187 -9.98 4.03 -5.31
C GLU A 187 -10.28 5.21 -6.24
N THR A 188 -11.55 5.59 -6.35
CA THR A 188 -11.94 6.72 -7.18
C THR A 188 -11.57 8.06 -6.54
N TYR A 189 -11.71 8.20 -5.23
CA TYR A 189 -11.21 9.38 -4.50
C TYR A 189 -9.71 9.53 -4.70
N TYR A 190 -8.94 8.45 -4.57
CA TYR A 190 -7.50 8.46 -4.82
C TYR A 190 -7.20 8.86 -6.27
N GLY A 191 -7.92 8.31 -7.25
CA GLY A 191 -7.82 8.74 -8.65
C GLY A 191 -8.06 10.25 -8.83
N LEU A 192 -9.13 10.78 -8.22
CA LEU A 192 -9.48 12.21 -8.29
C LEU A 192 -8.48 13.10 -7.55
N MET A 193 -7.88 12.60 -6.46
CA MET A 193 -6.78 13.27 -5.76
C MET A 193 -5.54 13.38 -6.64
N LEU A 194 -5.18 12.32 -7.36
CA LEU A 194 -4.06 12.38 -8.29
C LEU A 194 -4.35 13.32 -9.45
N ALA A 195 -5.60 13.37 -9.92
CA ALA A 195 -6.02 14.27 -10.97
C ALA A 195 -6.03 15.74 -10.50
N SER A 196 -6.36 16.02 -9.24
CA SER A 196 -6.29 17.38 -8.70
C SER A 196 -4.86 17.88 -8.54
N LEU A 197 -3.87 17.00 -8.31
CA LEU A 197 -2.45 17.37 -8.42
C LEU A 197 -2.09 17.83 -9.84
N SER A 198 -2.61 17.15 -10.87
CA SER A 198 -2.44 17.56 -12.26
C SER A 198 -3.14 18.89 -12.54
N GLN A 199 -4.34 19.10 -12.00
CA GLN A 199 -5.04 20.38 -12.12
C GLN A 199 -4.27 21.51 -11.44
N PHE A 200 -3.69 21.29 -10.26
CA PHE A 200 -2.84 22.28 -9.57
C PHE A 200 -1.62 22.63 -10.45
N ALA A 201 -0.91 21.61 -10.93
CA ALA A 201 0.22 21.80 -11.84
C ALA A 201 -0.16 22.63 -13.08
N SER A 202 -1.30 22.31 -13.72
CA SER A 202 -1.83 23.06 -14.86
C SER A 202 -2.17 24.52 -14.50
N THR A 203 -2.87 24.75 -13.38
CA THR A 203 -3.31 26.08 -12.95
C THR A 203 -2.12 27.00 -12.62
N THR A 204 -1.04 26.43 -12.08
CA THR A 204 0.16 27.18 -11.68
C THR A 204 1.31 27.12 -12.67
N ASN A 205 1.09 26.51 -13.84
CA ASN A 205 2.13 26.27 -14.85
C ASN A 205 3.42 25.68 -14.23
N SER A 206 3.22 24.72 -13.32
CA SER A 206 4.27 24.05 -12.54
C SER A 206 4.25 22.55 -12.81
N ASN A 207 5.20 21.81 -12.24
CA ASN A 207 5.21 20.35 -12.31
C ASN A 207 4.76 19.74 -10.99
N VAL A 208 4.11 18.58 -11.03
CA VAL A 208 3.63 17.90 -9.81
C VAL A 208 4.78 17.57 -8.87
N SER A 209 5.95 17.20 -9.40
CA SER A 209 7.12 16.90 -8.57
C SER A 209 7.58 18.10 -7.74
N SER A 210 7.59 19.32 -8.31
CA SER A 210 7.99 20.52 -7.56
C SER A 210 6.94 20.91 -6.52
N ILE A 211 5.66 20.85 -6.88
CA ILE A 211 4.55 21.10 -5.94
C ILE A 211 4.65 20.17 -4.72
N MET A 212 4.89 18.88 -4.94
CA MET A 212 4.96 17.89 -3.87
C MET A 212 6.22 18.07 -3.00
N GLN A 213 7.35 18.47 -3.59
CA GLN A 213 8.58 18.78 -2.85
C GLN A 213 8.40 20.02 -1.98
N ASP A 214 7.86 21.11 -2.53
CA ASP A 214 7.66 22.33 -1.77
C ASP A 214 6.61 22.14 -0.67
N PHE A 215 5.56 21.36 -0.95
CA PHE A 215 4.56 21.00 0.05
C PHE A 215 5.17 20.17 1.18
N LEU A 216 5.98 19.15 0.86
CA LEU A 216 6.70 18.37 1.87
C LEU A 216 7.70 19.22 2.66
N SER A 217 8.37 20.18 2.02
CA SER A 217 9.23 21.15 2.70
C SER A 217 8.42 21.98 3.69
N ALA A 218 7.30 22.56 3.25
CA ALA A 218 6.41 23.35 4.12
C ALA A 218 5.91 22.53 5.31
N MET A 219 5.59 21.25 5.08
CA MET A 219 5.24 20.28 6.11
C MET A 219 6.37 20.10 7.12
N THR A 220 7.54 19.66 6.68
CA THR A 220 8.68 19.35 7.57
C THR A 220 9.25 20.56 8.30
N THR A 221 9.14 21.76 7.74
CA THR A 221 9.53 23.01 8.42
C THR A 221 8.40 23.65 9.23
N ASN A 222 7.22 23.03 9.29
CA ASN A 222 6.01 23.58 9.92
C ASN A 222 5.69 25.02 9.47
N ASN A 223 5.87 25.31 8.18
CA ASN A 223 5.62 26.62 7.59
C ASN A 223 4.12 26.77 7.31
N THR A 224 3.38 27.26 8.31
CA THR A 224 1.91 27.37 8.27
C THR A 224 1.40 28.24 7.13
N GLN A 225 2.12 29.29 6.74
CA GLN A 225 1.75 30.13 5.60
C GLN A 225 1.79 29.35 4.29
N MET A 226 2.89 28.63 4.04
CA MET A 226 3.01 27.80 2.84
C MET A 226 2.03 26.62 2.86
N LEU A 227 1.80 26.01 4.03
CA LEU A 227 0.79 24.96 4.16
C LEU A 227 -0.62 25.48 3.83
N ASN A 228 -1.00 26.67 4.31
CA ASN A 228 -2.27 27.30 3.95
C ASN A 228 -2.38 27.54 2.43
N TYR A 229 -1.30 27.98 1.80
CA TYR A 229 -1.26 28.15 0.34
C TYR A 229 -1.48 26.83 -0.41
N TYR A 230 -0.68 25.79 -0.11
CA TYR A 230 -0.77 24.50 -0.82
C TYR A 230 -2.10 23.79 -0.57
N THR A 231 -2.63 23.81 0.67
CA THR A 231 -3.91 23.17 0.98
C THR A 231 -5.10 23.90 0.32
N SER A 232 -5.05 25.23 0.25
CA SER A 232 -6.05 26.03 -0.47
C SER A 232 -6.00 25.76 -1.98
N MET A 233 -4.81 25.80 -2.58
CA MET A 233 -4.63 25.51 -4.01
C MET A 233 -5.03 24.09 -4.37
N MET A 234 -4.70 23.11 -3.54
CA MET A 234 -5.08 21.71 -3.75
C MET A 234 -6.60 21.53 -3.63
N SER A 235 -7.24 22.19 -2.67
CA SER A 235 -8.71 22.15 -2.51
C SER A 235 -9.41 22.79 -3.70
N GLN A 236 -8.93 23.95 -4.18
CA GLN A 236 -9.46 24.59 -5.38
C GLN A 236 -9.28 23.71 -6.61
N SER A 237 -8.08 23.17 -6.81
CA SER A 237 -7.76 22.31 -7.96
C SER A 237 -8.59 21.02 -7.96
N PHE A 238 -8.93 20.50 -6.78
CA PHE A 238 -9.82 19.36 -6.65
C PHE A 238 -11.26 19.71 -7.03
N THR A 239 -11.77 20.87 -6.60
CA THR A 239 -13.08 21.38 -7.06
C THR A 239 -13.08 21.62 -8.57
N ASP A 240 -12.06 22.29 -9.11
CA ASP A 240 -11.92 22.58 -10.54
C ASP A 240 -11.91 21.29 -11.37
N PHE A 241 -11.14 20.29 -10.93
CA PHE A 241 -11.09 19.00 -11.63
C PHE A 241 -12.41 18.25 -11.55
N THR A 242 -12.98 18.11 -10.35
CA THR A 242 -14.19 17.29 -10.13
C THR A 242 -15.44 17.88 -10.78
N THR A 243 -15.51 19.20 -10.95
CA THR A 243 -16.58 19.88 -11.67
C THR A 243 -16.26 20.10 -13.16
N GLY A 244 -15.01 19.83 -13.56
CA GLY A 244 -14.52 19.99 -14.92
C GLY A 244 -14.93 18.87 -15.87
N PRO A 245 -14.82 19.09 -17.19
CA PRO A 245 -15.28 18.14 -18.21
C PRO A 245 -14.42 16.87 -18.31
N ARG A 246 -13.24 16.84 -17.67
CA ARG A 246 -12.33 15.68 -17.69
C ARG A 246 -12.56 14.71 -16.53
N ASN A 247 -13.42 15.05 -15.57
CA ASN A 247 -13.92 14.09 -14.61
C ASN A 247 -15.03 13.24 -15.23
N MET A 248 -14.69 12.00 -15.60
CA MET A 248 -15.65 11.05 -16.18
C MET A 248 -16.20 10.07 -15.13
N THR A 249 -15.83 10.23 -13.86
CA THR A 249 -16.24 9.30 -12.79
C THR A 249 -17.69 9.46 -12.37
N GLY A 250 -18.31 10.61 -12.68
CA GLY A 250 -19.65 10.97 -12.21
C GLY A 250 -19.73 11.33 -10.72
N MET A 251 -18.60 11.33 -10.00
CA MET A 251 -18.55 11.72 -8.60
C MET A 251 -18.05 13.15 -8.42
N THR A 252 -18.78 13.90 -7.60
CA THR A 252 -18.38 15.20 -7.08
C THR A 252 -18.29 15.11 -5.57
N PHE A 253 -17.23 15.67 -4.99
CA PHE A 253 -17.02 15.69 -3.55
C PHE A 253 -17.29 17.11 -3.05
N SER A 254 -18.18 17.26 -2.07
CA SER A 254 -18.58 18.58 -1.53
C SER A 254 -17.57 19.21 -0.56
N SER A 255 -16.48 18.51 -0.20
CA SER A 255 -15.45 19.01 0.72
C SER A 255 -14.06 18.89 0.13
N GLY A 256 -13.24 19.93 0.38
CA GLY A 256 -11.81 19.96 0.04
C GLY A 256 -11.01 18.88 0.75
N MET A 257 -9.84 18.56 0.19
CA MET A 257 -9.06 17.36 0.55
C MET A 257 -8.25 17.52 1.84
N MET A 258 -7.89 18.75 2.23
CA MET A 258 -6.88 19.04 3.24
C MET A 258 -7.24 20.24 4.12
N SER A 259 -6.87 20.16 5.40
CA SER A 259 -6.85 21.31 6.32
C SER A 259 -5.47 21.44 6.94
N THR A 260 -4.91 22.65 6.93
CA THR A 260 -3.62 22.96 7.57
C THR A 260 -3.60 22.57 9.05
N SER A 261 -4.71 22.76 9.77
CA SER A 261 -4.81 22.39 11.19
C SER A 261 -4.71 20.88 11.41
N GLY A 262 -5.24 20.08 10.47
CA GLY A 262 -5.07 18.63 10.48
C GLY A 262 -3.61 18.23 10.28
N ILE A 263 -2.96 18.83 9.28
CA ILE A 263 -1.56 18.56 8.94
C ILE A 263 -0.61 18.91 10.09
N THR A 264 -0.75 20.09 10.70
CA THR A 264 0.11 20.53 11.80
C THR A 264 -0.13 19.73 13.09
N GLY A 265 -1.37 19.34 13.37
CA GLY A 265 -1.71 18.47 14.50
C GLY A 265 -1.07 17.08 14.39
N MET A 266 -1.02 16.52 13.18
CA MET A 266 -0.36 15.23 12.93
C MET A 266 1.16 15.27 13.14
N MET A 267 1.82 16.38 12.79
CA MET A 267 3.26 16.56 13.03
C MET A 267 3.59 16.83 14.49
N GLY A 268 2.73 17.57 15.20
CA GLY A 268 2.89 17.80 16.63
C GLY A 268 2.74 16.53 17.48
N GLY A 269 1.95 15.57 17.00
CA GLY A 269 1.70 14.29 17.67
C GLY A 269 2.81 13.24 17.53
N SER A 270 3.68 13.34 16.51
CA SER A 270 4.79 12.40 16.30
C SER A 270 6.08 12.77 17.05
N GLY A 271 6.09 13.86 17.81
CA GLY A 271 7.22 14.33 18.63
C GLY A 271 7.38 13.63 20.00
N GLY A 272 6.83 12.42 20.15
CA GLY A 272 6.88 11.66 21.39
C GLY A 272 8.18 10.86 21.57
N THR A 273 9.03 11.34 22.49
CA THR A 273 10.05 10.65 23.31
C THR A 273 11.50 10.56 22.80
N ALA A 274 12.37 11.42 23.35
CA ALA A 274 13.64 11.05 24.00
C ALA A 274 14.33 12.31 24.59
N GLY A 275 14.46 12.44 25.92
CA GLY A 275 15.35 13.48 26.49
C GLY A 275 15.11 13.98 27.92
N ASN A 276 15.13 13.09 28.91
CA ASN A 276 15.69 13.32 30.25
C ASN A 276 14.97 14.30 31.22
N THR A 277 13.97 13.80 31.94
CA THR A 277 13.73 14.19 33.34
C THR A 277 14.82 13.57 34.22
N MET A 278 15.91 14.31 34.47
CA MET A 278 16.69 14.11 35.69
C MET A 278 16.31 15.19 36.69
N GLY A 279 15.66 14.77 37.76
CA GLY A 279 15.50 15.57 38.95
C GLY A 279 16.84 15.67 39.71
N GLY A 280 17.18 16.89 40.11
CA GLY A 280 17.88 17.21 41.34
C GLY A 280 17.13 18.43 41.90
N GLY A 281 16.54 18.42 43.09
CA GLY A 281 17.14 17.93 44.32
C GLY A 281 17.92 19.08 44.95
N ILE A 282 17.19 20.02 45.58
CA ILE A 282 17.68 20.81 46.72
C ILE A 282 16.79 20.49 47.91
#